data_AF-A0A917JYY8-F1
#
_entry.id   AF-A0A917JYY8-F1
#
_cell.length_a   1.000
_cell.length_b   1.000
_cell.length_c   1.000
_cell.angle_alpha   90.00
_cell.angle_beta   90.00
_cell.angle_gamma   90.00
#
_symmetry.space_group_name_H-M   'P 1'
#
loop_
_entity.id
_entity.type
_entity.pdbx_description
1 polymer ?
#
loop_
_entity_poly.entity_id
_entity_poly.type
_entity_poly.pdbx_seq_one_letter_code
_entity_poly.pdbx_strand_id
1 'polypeptide(L)'
;MPKLADINITSLVNNQVLNYLSTLQLSFAQLKILLLAHEPIAEVVHAIEQELLPIAVEEKRNHFKELERQFLERQAKEDREEELKDSASVLEDKRRYFTLQRERGFILSQQPTHVHSVGSYPQRTYGSFSYIARLSEINYQLDVLTERRKERQKRIAERTSRCYQASLENRLSSQNYQLFTQRLLELDRKVDELFDKKFSEAKKRIFPFFLASLRQKTVTLAHLAFDEKQALVRLIDTMSEFLAAEQEKLNRTKALRDLQETISATRQSIRTSNERIFEIASKLQRAPEEQEKLAQKNQDLDRRNKPLTTPAWLTLGTSLSVLLLSGGLYFAVAALGVTALVPPMSLIIPMIVAGACLTVSLGLFAAKGINRLQKYFNNKQLLEAQRHEQELMAEQNQLEKVTIPELTYKLAEALDKEPGLKQDLEQKSQVCDELLAQAKAICPIPTPSAPPPEPSFYTTGASFTMFPPPSSSSQDFGAYTPGNGMNPNFINPT
;
A
#
# COMPACT_ATOMS: atom_id res chain seq x y z
N MET A 1 -14.92 -0.61 -28.64
CA MET A 1 -13.86 0.39 -28.46
C MET A 1 -12.58 -0.37 -28.12
N PRO A 2 -11.45 -0.10 -28.81
CA PRO A 2 -10.17 -0.71 -28.45
C PRO A 2 -9.76 -0.28 -27.04
N LYS A 3 -9.13 -1.17 -26.26
CA LYS A 3 -8.51 -0.81 -24.98
C LYS A 3 -7.09 -0.35 -25.21
N LEU A 4 -6.57 0.52 -24.35
CA LEU A 4 -5.21 1.04 -24.45
C LEU A 4 -4.14 -0.06 -24.38
N ALA A 5 -4.43 -1.13 -23.62
CA ALA A 5 -3.57 -2.29 -23.51
C ALA A 5 -3.36 -3.02 -24.86
N ASP A 6 -4.41 -3.07 -25.68
CA ASP A 6 -4.47 -3.85 -26.93
C ASP A 6 -3.78 -3.12 -28.10
N ILE A 7 -3.45 -1.83 -27.94
CA ILE A 7 -2.81 -1.04 -28.99
C ILE A 7 -1.38 -1.51 -29.22
N ASN A 8 -1.10 -1.89 -30.47
CA ASN A 8 0.24 -2.18 -30.95
C ASN A 8 0.96 -0.87 -31.29
N ILE A 9 1.78 -0.39 -30.36
CA ILE A 9 2.55 0.85 -30.49
C ILE A 9 3.51 0.81 -31.67
N THR A 10 4.04 -0.36 -32.04
CA THR A 10 4.95 -0.48 -33.18
C THR A 10 4.22 -0.17 -34.49
N SER A 11 3.06 -0.78 -34.71
CA SER A 11 2.25 -0.51 -35.91
C SER A 11 1.78 0.94 -35.96
N LEU A 12 1.37 1.51 -34.83
CA LEU A 12 0.96 2.91 -34.72
C LEU A 12 2.09 3.86 -35.12
N VAL A 13 3.27 3.72 -34.50
CA VAL A 13 4.46 4.53 -34.82
C VAL A 13 4.82 4.39 -36.30
N ASN A 14 4.84 3.16 -36.81
CA ASN A 14 5.22 2.91 -38.20
C ASN A 14 4.30 3.64 -39.18
N ASN A 15 2.99 3.56 -38.95
CA ASN A 15 2.00 4.24 -39.80
C ASN A 15 2.17 5.76 -39.76
N GLN A 16 2.31 6.35 -38.57
CA GLN A 16 2.45 7.81 -38.44
C GLN A 16 3.76 8.33 -39.05
N VAL A 17 4.86 7.61 -38.88
CA VAL A 17 6.15 7.97 -39.50
C VAL A 17 6.08 7.84 -41.02
N LEU A 18 5.48 6.77 -41.56
CA LEU A 18 5.35 6.59 -43.01
C LEU A 18 4.45 7.66 -43.63
N ASN A 19 3.37 8.03 -42.95
CA ASN A 19 2.50 9.13 -43.33
C ASN A 19 3.27 10.46 -43.37
N TYR A 20 4.00 10.81 -42.30
CA TYR A 20 4.84 12.00 -42.24
C TYR A 20 5.87 12.04 -43.37
N LEU A 21 6.55 10.91 -43.62
CA LEU A 21 7.50 10.76 -44.71
C LEU A 21 6.86 10.84 -46.11
N SER A 22 5.54 10.68 -46.25
CA SER A 22 4.86 10.80 -47.56
C SER A 22 4.65 12.25 -47.98
N THR A 23 4.55 13.15 -47.00
CA THR A 23 4.35 14.60 -47.21
C THR A 23 5.64 15.40 -47.09
N LEU A 24 6.77 14.73 -46.86
CA LEU A 24 8.06 15.35 -46.58
C LEU A 24 8.64 16.03 -47.83
N GLN A 25 8.73 17.37 -47.78
CA GLN A 25 9.36 18.21 -48.80
C GLN A 25 10.39 19.13 -48.14
N LEU A 26 11.42 18.54 -47.53
CA LEU A 26 12.47 19.28 -46.82
C LEU A 26 13.76 19.31 -47.63
N SER A 27 14.44 20.45 -47.64
CA SER A 27 15.78 20.56 -48.22
C SER A 27 16.79 19.72 -47.42
N PHE A 28 17.95 19.42 -48.01
CA PHE A 28 19.03 18.72 -47.30
C PHE A 28 19.40 19.42 -45.99
N ALA A 29 19.50 20.76 -45.99
CA ALA A 29 19.84 21.53 -44.80
C ALA A 29 18.80 21.35 -43.67
N GLN A 30 17.51 21.37 -44.01
CA GLN A 30 16.42 21.13 -43.05
C GLN A 30 16.44 19.71 -42.50
N LEU A 31 16.64 18.71 -43.37
CA LEU A 31 16.79 17.31 -42.96
C LEU A 31 18.01 17.12 -42.05
N LYS A 32 19.14 17.76 -42.36
CA LYS A 32 20.34 17.70 -41.52
C LYS A 32 20.08 18.27 -40.12
N ILE A 33 19.41 19.42 -40.02
CA ILE A 33 19.04 20.01 -38.72
C ILE A 33 18.13 19.04 -37.93
N LEU A 34 17.10 18.50 -38.60
CA LEU A 34 16.16 17.56 -37.99
C LEU A 34 16.86 16.28 -37.49
N LEU A 35 17.78 15.73 -38.28
CA LEU A 35 18.53 14.52 -37.93
C LEU A 35 19.52 14.76 -36.78
N LEU A 36 20.24 15.88 -36.81
CA LEU A 36 21.20 16.23 -35.75
C LEU A 36 20.52 16.58 -34.43
N ALA A 37 19.26 17.02 -34.45
CA ALA A 37 18.47 17.23 -33.25
C ALA A 37 18.22 15.93 -32.47
N HIS A 38 18.28 14.75 -33.13
CA HIS A 38 18.09 13.42 -32.51
C HIS A 38 16.86 13.30 -31.60
N GLU A 39 15.86 14.15 -31.84
CA GLU A 39 14.62 14.23 -31.08
C GLU A 39 13.48 13.53 -31.82
N PRO A 40 12.47 13.02 -31.10
CA PRO A 40 11.23 12.55 -31.72
C PRO A 40 10.57 13.66 -32.54
N ILE A 41 10.14 13.34 -33.76
CA ILE A 41 9.50 14.29 -34.67
C ILE A 41 8.20 14.81 -34.04
N ALA A 42 8.13 16.10 -33.76
CA ALA A 42 7.04 16.72 -33.01
C ALA A 42 5.67 16.46 -33.63
N GLU A 43 5.56 16.51 -34.96
CA GLU A 43 4.32 16.25 -35.70
C GLU A 43 3.86 14.80 -35.52
N VAL A 44 4.80 13.84 -35.54
CA VAL A 44 4.50 12.42 -35.33
C VAL A 44 4.13 12.16 -33.87
N VAL A 45 4.82 12.79 -32.92
CA VAL A 45 4.50 12.71 -31.50
C VAL A 45 3.08 13.20 -31.24
N HIS A 46 2.73 14.37 -31.79
CA HIS A 46 1.40 14.95 -31.64
C HIS A 46 0.32 14.06 -32.27
N ALA A 47 0.56 13.53 -33.47
CA ALA A 47 -0.38 12.61 -34.12
C ALA A 47 -0.63 11.34 -33.29
N ILE A 48 0.43 10.76 -32.70
CA ILE A 48 0.29 9.59 -31.81
C ILE A 48 -0.49 9.96 -30.54
N GLU A 49 -0.23 11.12 -29.95
CA GLU A 49 -0.96 11.60 -28.77
C GLU A 49 -2.46 11.77 -29.07
N GLN A 50 -2.78 12.38 -30.20
CA GLN A 50 -4.17 12.56 -30.66
C GLN A 50 -4.91 11.24 -30.90
N GLU A 51 -4.19 10.15 -31.23
CA GLU A 51 -4.81 8.83 -31.36
C GLU A 51 -4.94 8.10 -30.03
N LEU A 52 -3.96 8.21 -29.12
CA LEU A 52 -3.98 7.51 -27.84
C LEU A 52 -4.90 8.18 -26.80
N LEU A 53 -4.97 9.51 -26.77
CA LEU A 53 -5.68 10.27 -25.73
C LEU A 53 -7.21 9.99 -25.73
N PRO A 54 -7.93 10.00 -26.86
CA PRO A 54 -9.35 9.67 -26.88
C PRO A 54 -9.65 8.25 -26.38
N ILE A 55 -8.74 7.30 -26.64
CA ILE A 55 -8.89 5.91 -26.19
C ILE A 55 -8.76 5.84 -24.67
N ALA A 56 -7.78 6.53 -24.08
CA ALA A 56 -7.62 6.60 -22.63
C ALA A 56 -8.84 7.27 -21.96
N VAL A 57 -9.35 8.36 -22.52
CA VAL A 57 -10.55 9.06 -22.02
C VAL A 57 -11.78 8.16 -22.07
N GLU A 58 -12.00 7.43 -23.17
CA GLU A 58 -13.13 6.52 -23.29
C GLU A 58 -12.99 5.29 -22.36
N GLU A 59 -11.77 4.79 -22.13
CA GLU A 59 -11.52 3.71 -21.16
C GLU A 59 -11.85 4.16 -19.72
N LYS A 60 -11.41 5.36 -19.30
CA LYS A 60 -11.81 5.95 -18.01
C LYS A 60 -13.32 6.12 -17.89
N ARG A 61 -13.97 6.61 -18.94
CA ARG A 61 -15.44 6.73 -18.99
C ARG A 61 -16.14 5.37 -18.82
N ASN A 62 -15.60 4.31 -19.42
CA ASN A 62 -16.13 2.96 -19.28
C ASN A 62 -15.91 2.40 -17.87
N HIS A 63 -14.75 2.63 -17.26
CA HIS A 63 -14.51 2.30 -15.85
C HIS A 63 -15.49 3.02 -14.92
N PHE A 64 -15.74 4.31 -15.15
CA PHE A 64 -16.74 5.07 -14.40
C PHE A 64 -18.13 4.42 -14.49
N LYS A 65 -18.64 4.16 -15.69
CA LYS A 65 -19.97 3.56 -15.91
C LYS A 65 -20.09 2.18 -15.27
N GLU A 66 -19.05 1.37 -15.38
CA GLU A 66 -19.05 0.02 -14.83
C GLU A 66 -18.99 0.04 -13.29
N LEU A 67 -18.15 0.89 -12.70
CA LEU A 67 -18.14 1.09 -11.25
C LEU A 67 -19.46 1.66 -10.75
N GLU A 68 -20.04 2.65 -11.45
CA GLU A 68 -21.33 3.24 -11.11
C GLU A 68 -22.39 2.14 -11.03
N ARG A 69 -22.48 1.30 -12.07
CA ARG A 69 -23.41 0.15 -12.10
C ARG A 69 -23.19 -0.80 -10.92
N GLN A 70 -21.95 -1.21 -10.67
CA GLN A 70 -21.62 -2.13 -9.57
C GLN A 70 -22.00 -1.57 -8.20
N PHE A 71 -21.72 -0.28 -7.96
CA PHE A 71 -22.01 0.35 -6.67
C PHE A 71 -23.51 0.62 -6.48
N LEU A 72 -24.24 0.97 -7.53
CA LEU A 72 -25.69 1.08 -7.48
C LEU A 72 -26.35 -0.28 -7.19
N GLU A 73 -25.91 -1.35 -7.86
CA GLU A 73 -26.40 -2.72 -7.59
C GLU A 73 -26.10 -3.14 -6.14
N ARG A 74 -24.89 -2.84 -5.66
CA ARG A 74 -24.50 -3.10 -4.27
C ARG A 74 -25.36 -2.31 -3.27
N GLN A 75 -25.56 -1.01 -3.49
CA GLN A 75 -26.38 -0.17 -2.63
C GLN A 75 -27.83 -0.67 -2.60
N ALA A 76 -28.40 -1.03 -3.75
CA ALA A 76 -29.75 -1.58 -3.82
C ALA A 76 -29.89 -2.90 -3.03
N LYS A 77 -28.85 -3.74 -3.05
CA LYS A 77 -28.80 -4.97 -2.25
C LYS A 77 -28.73 -4.67 -0.75
N GLU A 78 -27.86 -3.76 -0.34
CA GLU A 78 -27.70 -3.34 1.07
C GLU A 78 -28.99 -2.71 1.60
N ASP A 79 -29.63 -1.83 0.84
CA ASP A 79 -30.91 -1.19 1.19
C ASP A 79 -32.03 -2.23 1.34
N ARG A 80 -32.09 -3.24 0.46
CA ARG A 80 -33.06 -4.33 0.54
C ARG A 80 -32.84 -5.24 1.75
N GLU A 81 -31.59 -5.58 2.05
CA GLU A 81 -31.26 -6.37 3.24
C GLU A 81 -31.61 -5.63 4.53
N GLU A 82 -31.38 -4.31 4.57
CA GLU A 82 -31.73 -3.45 5.70
C GLU A 82 -33.25 -3.33 5.87
N GLU A 83 -34.00 -3.18 4.77
CA GLU A 83 -35.46 -3.17 4.79
C GLU A 83 -36.04 -4.47 5.37
N LEU A 84 -35.51 -5.62 4.95
CA LEU A 84 -35.93 -6.92 5.48
C LEU A 84 -35.65 -7.02 7.00
N LYS A 85 -34.48 -6.60 7.46
CA LYS A 85 -34.13 -6.58 8.90
C LYS A 85 -35.03 -5.64 9.69
N ASP A 86 -35.32 -4.45 9.16
CA ASP A 86 -36.23 -3.49 9.77
C ASP A 86 -37.65 -4.06 9.86
N SER A 87 -38.13 -4.73 8.80
CA SER A 87 -39.47 -5.34 8.76
C SER A 87 -39.65 -6.45 9.81
N ALA A 88 -38.64 -7.32 9.97
CA ALA A 88 -38.63 -8.36 11.00
C ALA A 88 -38.63 -7.76 12.41
N SER A 89 -37.78 -6.75 12.62
CA SER A 89 -37.66 -6.04 13.90
C SER A 89 -38.95 -5.30 14.29
N VAL A 90 -39.69 -4.76 13.32
CA VAL A 90 -40.99 -4.11 13.55
C VAL A 90 -42.01 -5.09 14.13
N LEU A 91 -42.06 -6.33 13.61
CA LEU A 91 -42.97 -7.36 14.13
C LEU A 91 -42.62 -7.76 15.56
N GLU A 92 -41.34 -7.95 15.85
CA GLU A 92 -40.84 -8.26 17.19
C GLU A 92 -41.12 -7.14 18.19
N ASP A 93 -40.78 -5.89 17.83
CA ASP A 93 -41.02 -4.71 18.66
C ASP A 93 -42.51 -4.50 18.90
N LYS A 94 -43.37 -4.73 17.89
CA LYS A 94 -44.83 -4.64 18.03
C LYS A 94 -45.35 -5.67 19.03
N ARG A 95 -44.89 -6.92 18.93
CA ARG A 95 -45.26 -7.98 19.91
C ARG A 95 -44.80 -7.61 21.31
N ARG A 96 -43.55 -7.16 21.46
CA ARG A 96 -42.98 -6.76 22.75
C ARG A 96 -43.71 -5.55 23.35
N TYR A 97 -44.02 -4.54 22.54
CA TYR A 97 -44.79 -3.37 22.95
C TYR A 97 -46.15 -3.77 23.50
N PHE A 98 -46.91 -4.63 22.81
CA PHE A 98 -48.22 -5.08 23.30
C PHE A 98 -48.12 -5.87 24.61
N THR A 99 -47.12 -6.75 24.74
CA THR A 99 -46.87 -7.48 25.99
C THR A 99 -46.58 -6.52 27.15
N LEU A 100 -45.68 -5.55 26.95
CA LEU A 100 -45.30 -4.55 27.95
C LEU A 100 -46.48 -3.64 28.32
N GLN A 101 -47.28 -3.20 27.36
CA GLN A 101 -48.47 -2.38 27.62
C GLN A 101 -49.54 -3.15 28.41
N ARG A 102 -49.77 -4.43 28.07
CA ARG A 102 -50.69 -5.28 28.83
C ARG A 102 -50.21 -5.49 30.26
N GLU A 103 -48.92 -5.76 30.46
CA GLU A 103 -48.31 -5.91 31.78
C GLU A 103 -48.40 -4.62 32.60
N ARG A 104 -48.09 -3.47 31.99
CA ARG A 104 -48.23 -2.15 32.61
C ARG A 104 -49.67 -1.89 33.05
N GLY A 105 -50.64 -2.14 32.17
CA GLY A 105 -52.06 -2.00 32.49
C GLY A 105 -52.51 -2.90 33.64
N PHE A 106 -52.04 -4.15 33.64
CA PHE A 106 -52.31 -5.10 34.73
C PHE A 106 -51.74 -4.61 36.07
N ILE A 107 -50.47 -4.20 36.11
CA ILE A 107 -49.84 -3.68 37.34
C ILE A 107 -50.57 -2.43 37.84
N LEU A 108 -50.94 -1.51 36.95
CA LEU A 108 -51.69 -0.30 37.31
C LEU A 108 -53.10 -0.64 37.85
N SER A 109 -53.77 -1.64 37.29
CA SER A 109 -55.09 -2.08 37.77
C SER A 109 -55.06 -2.78 39.14
N GLN A 110 -53.91 -3.35 39.52
CA GLN A 110 -53.69 -3.96 40.84
C GLN A 110 -53.28 -2.96 41.92
N GLN A 111 -53.04 -1.69 41.56
CA GLN A 111 -52.82 -0.66 42.58
C GLN A 111 -54.13 -0.46 43.36
N PRO A 112 -54.12 -0.58 44.70
CA PRO A 112 -55.31 -0.37 45.49
C PRO A 112 -55.82 1.04 45.24
N THR A 113 -57.04 1.15 44.72
CA THR A 113 -57.79 2.41 44.74
C THR A 113 -58.06 2.70 46.21
N HIS A 114 -57.21 3.52 46.83
CA HIS A 114 -57.47 4.08 48.15
C HIS A 114 -58.66 5.03 48.04
N VAL A 115 -59.86 4.45 48.06
CA VAL A 115 -61.08 5.18 48.38
C VAL A 115 -61.09 5.33 49.89
N HIS A 116 -61.23 6.58 50.35
CA HIS A 116 -61.24 6.97 51.75
C HIS A 116 -62.02 6.02 52.65
N SER A 117 -61.32 5.36 53.58
CA SER A 117 -61.89 4.83 54.80
C SER A 117 -61.00 5.33 55.95
N VAL A 118 -61.54 6.33 56.65
CA VAL A 118 -60.94 6.99 57.79
C VAL A 118 -60.73 5.97 58.91
N GLY A 119 -59.48 5.83 59.38
CA GLY A 119 -59.15 5.26 60.68
C GLY A 119 -58.80 3.77 60.70
N SER A 120 -57.56 3.41 60.33
CA SER A 120 -56.82 2.30 60.98
C SER A 120 -55.35 2.26 60.54
N TYR A 121 -54.52 1.78 61.48
CA TYR A 121 -53.05 1.78 61.61
C TYR A 121 -52.20 1.39 60.39
N PRO A 122 -50.93 1.85 60.32
CA PRO A 122 -50.04 1.63 59.18
C PRO A 122 -49.49 0.19 59.18
N GLN A 123 -50.10 -0.70 58.39
CA GLN A 123 -49.47 -1.98 58.05
C GLN A 123 -48.39 -1.77 56.99
N ARG A 124 -47.20 -2.27 57.31
CA ARG A 124 -45.96 -2.27 56.52
C ARG A 124 -46.17 -2.69 55.06
N THR A 125 -45.98 -1.75 54.15
CA THR A 125 -45.99 -1.91 52.69
C THR A 125 -44.66 -2.48 52.16
N TYR A 126 -44.32 -3.73 52.49
CA TYR A 126 -43.12 -4.39 51.90
C TYR A 126 -43.33 -4.87 50.44
N GLY A 127 -44.55 -4.84 49.91
CA GLY A 127 -44.84 -5.18 48.50
C GLY A 127 -44.74 -4.00 47.51
N SER A 128 -44.78 -2.75 47.98
CA SER A 128 -44.94 -1.56 47.12
C SER A 128 -43.72 -1.24 46.25
N PHE A 129 -42.50 -1.44 46.77
CA PHE A 129 -41.27 -1.14 46.05
C PHE A 129 -41.04 -2.01 44.80
N SER A 130 -41.51 -3.26 44.81
CA SER A 130 -41.35 -4.19 43.69
C SER A 130 -42.16 -3.75 42.45
N TYR A 131 -43.39 -3.26 42.66
CA TYR A 131 -44.24 -2.78 41.56
C TYR A 131 -43.73 -1.50 40.93
N ILE A 132 -43.23 -0.56 41.74
CA ILE A 132 -42.67 0.71 41.24
C ILE A 132 -41.43 0.43 40.38
N ALA A 133 -40.52 -0.43 40.84
CA ALA A 133 -39.33 -0.82 40.08
C ALA A 133 -39.67 -1.55 38.77
N ARG A 134 -40.70 -2.40 38.76
CA ARG A 134 -41.15 -3.07 37.52
C ARG A 134 -41.80 -2.09 36.55
N LEU A 135 -42.61 -1.15 37.04
CA LEU A 135 -43.21 -0.10 36.20
C LEU A 135 -42.16 0.82 35.58
N SER A 136 -41.13 1.21 36.34
CA SER A 136 -40.02 2.02 35.80
C SER A 136 -39.26 1.26 34.71
N GLU A 137 -38.99 -0.03 34.92
CA GLU A 137 -38.35 -0.88 33.90
C GLU A 137 -39.22 -1.02 32.64
N ILE A 138 -40.53 -1.23 32.78
CA ILE A 138 -41.44 -1.30 31.64
C ILE A 138 -41.46 0.01 30.86
N ASN A 139 -41.55 1.15 31.56
CA ASN A 139 -41.51 2.47 30.91
C ASN A 139 -40.18 2.69 30.17
N TYR A 140 -39.05 2.35 30.79
CA TYR A 140 -37.74 2.41 30.14
C TYR A 140 -37.68 1.55 28.87
N GLN A 141 -38.19 0.32 28.91
CA GLN A 141 -38.23 -0.53 27.73
C GLN A 141 -39.14 0.01 26.63
N LEU A 142 -40.27 0.67 26.98
CA LEU A 142 -41.15 1.33 26.01
C LEU A 142 -40.46 2.54 25.35
N ASP A 143 -39.66 3.29 26.10
CA ASP A 143 -38.87 4.40 25.56
C ASP A 143 -37.80 3.89 24.58
N VAL A 144 -37.08 2.82 24.92
CA VAL A 144 -36.13 2.16 24.01
C VAL A 144 -36.79 1.70 22.71
N LEU A 145 -38.00 1.13 22.77
CA LEU A 145 -38.74 0.74 21.56
C LEU A 145 -39.14 1.96 20.71
N THR A 146 -39.43 3.10 21.34
CA THR A 146 -39.76 4.34 20.66
C THR A 146 -38.56 4.92 19.93
N GLU A 147 -37.38 4.92 20.55
CA GLU A 147 -36.14 5.37 19.90
C GLU A 147 -35.76 4.48 18.71
N ARG A 148 -35.82 3.15 18.85
CA ARG A 148 -35.62 2.21 17.73
C ARG A 148 -36.56 2.48 16.55
N ARG A 149 -37.81 2.88 16.82
CA ARG A 149 -38.77 3.26 15.77
C ARG A 149 -38.35 4.54 15.05
N LYS A 150 -37.88 5.56 15.76
CA LYS A 150 -37.39 6.81 15.15
C LYS A 150 -36.18 6.55 14.27
N GLU A 151 -35.21 5.75 14.74
CA GLU A 151 -34.04 5.37 13.97
C GLU A 151 -34.43 4.63 12.67
N ARG A 152 -35.37 3.68 12.75
CA ARG A 152 -35.92 3.01 11.55
C ARG A 152 -36.57 4.00 10.58
N GLN A 153 -37.38 4.94 11.08
CA GLN A 153 -38.01 5.95 10.21
C GLN A 153 -36.97 6.80 9.49
N LYS A 154 -35.89 7.18 10.18
CA LYS A 154 -34.76 7.89 9.56
C LYS A 154 -34.14 7.05 8.44
N ARG A 155 -33.84 5.77 8.70
CA ARG A 155 -33.28 4.87 7.67
C ARG A 155 -34.22 4.67 6.47
N ILE A 156 -35.51 4.51 6.70
CA ILE A 156 -36.52 4.42 5.63
C ILE A 156 -36.53 5.70 4.78
N ALA A 157 -36.50 6.88 5.43
CA ALA A 157 -36.46 8.16 4.74
C ALA A 157 -35.18 8.31 3.90
N GLU A 158 -34.03 7.93 4.45
CA GLU A 158 -32.75 7.92 3.74
C GLU A 158 -32.79 6.98 2.51
N ARG A 159 -33.25 5.74 2.66
CA ARG A 159 -33.42 4.79 1.53
C ARG A 159 -34.34 5.34 0.45
N THR A 160 -35.49 5.86 0.85
CA THR A 160 -36.48 6.43 -0.09
C THR A 160 -35.88 7.62 -0.83
N SER A 161 -35.15 8.49 -0.12
CA SER A 161 -34.50 9.65 -0.74
C SER A 161 -33.49 9.25 -1.82
N ARG A 162 -32.68 8.21 -1.58
CA ARG A 162 -31.67 7.73 -2.55
C ARG A 162 -32.27 7.30 -3.89
N CYS A 163 -33.49 6.73 -3.90
CA CYS A 163 -34.12 6.25 -5.13
C CYS A 163 -34.49 7.35 -6.14
N TYR A 164 -34.71 8.59 -5.68
CA TYR A 164 -35.21 9.70 -6.52
C TYR A 164 -34.15 10.76 -6.84
N GLN A 165 -32.92 10.58 -6.35
CA GLN A 165 -31.84 11.55 -6.54
C GLN A 165 -31.17 11.38 -7.93
N ALA A 166 -30.75 12.50 -8.52
CA ALA A 166 -30.10 12.51 -9.83
C ALA A 166 -28.60 12.24 -9.75
N SER A 167 -27.91 12.77 -8.73
CA SER A 167 -26.45 12.62 -8.59
C SER A 167 -26.09 11.27 -7.97
N LEU A 168 -24.98 10.67 -8.43
CA LEU A 168 -24.48 9.41 -7.89
C LEU A 168 -24.13 9.52 -6.40
N GLU A 169 -23.58 10.65 -5.98
CA GLU A 169 -23.26 10.96 -4.58
C GLU A 169 -24.48 10.78 -3.66
N ASN A 170 -25.64 11.28 -4.09
CA ASN A 170 -26.87 11.21 -3.29
C ASN A 170 -27.62 9.87 -3.45
N ARG A 171 -27.23 9.03 -4.42
CA ARG A 171 -27.81 7.70 -4.64
C ARG A 171 -27.08 6.60 -3.88
N LEU A 172 -25.86 6.87 -3.42
CA LEU A 172 -25.06 5.96 -2.61
C LEU A 172 -25.05 6.40 -1.14
N SER A 173 -24.79 5.47 -0.22
CA SER A 173 -24.40 5.84 1.14
C SER A 173 -23.05 6.57 1.13
N SER A 174 -22.78 7.39 2.14
CA SER A 174 -21.50 8.11 2.23
C SER A 174 -20.29 7.17 2.18
N GLN A 175 -20.38 6.02 2.84
CA GLN A 175 -19.35 4.98 2.83
C GLN A 175 -19.16 4.37 1.43
N ASN A 176 -20.27 4.04 0.72
CA ASN A 176 -20.19 3.48 -0.62
C ASN A 176 -19.69 4.50 -1.65
N TYR A 177 -20.06 5.77 -1.50
CA TYR A 177 -19.56 6.84 -2.37
C TYR A 177 -18.05 7.09 -2.18
N GLN A 178 -17.56 7.07 -0.93
CA GLN A 178 -16.12 7.14 -0.64
C GLN A 178 -15.35 5.98 -1.30
N LEU A 179 -15.86 4.75 -1.14
CA LEU A 179 -15.23 3.57 -1.75
C LEU A 179 -15.30 3.59 -3.28
N PHE A 180 -16.41 4.09 -3.86
CA PHE A 180 -16.54 4.32 -5.30
C PHE A 180 -15.46 5.29 -5.80
N THR A 181 -15.33 6.44 -5.13
CA THR A 181 -14.36 7.49 -5.51
C THR A 181 -12.93 6.99 -5.40
N GLN A 182 -12.58 6.27 -4.33
CA GLN A 182 -11.27 5.67 -4.17
C GLN A 182 -10.95 4.71 -5.33
N ARG A 183 -11.88 3.79 -5.65
CA ARG A 183 -11.68 2.82 -6.73
C ARG A 183 -11.60 3.47 -8.11
N LEU A 184 -12.40 4.52 -8.35
CA LEU A 184 -12.35 5.27 -9.59
C LEU A 184 -10.97 5.93 -9.77
N LEU A 185 -10.46 6.61 -8.74
CA LEU A 185 -9.12 7.20 -8.76
C LEU A 185 -8.02 6.16 -9.00
N GLU A 186 -8.12 4.98 -8.37
CA GLU A 186 -7.17 3.88 -8.59
C GLU A 186 -7.19 3.37 -10.04
N LEU A 187 -8.37 3.27 -10.67
CA LEU A 187 -8.50 2.86 -12.07
C LEU A 187 -8.01 3.95 -13.03
N ASP A 188 -8.36 5.21 -12.78
CA ASP A 188 -7.91 6.34 -13.59
C ASP A 188 -6.39 6.46 -13.58
N ARG A 189 -5.77 6.32 -12.39
CA ARG A 189 -4.31 6.32 -12.25
C ARG A 189 -3.66 5.19 -13.06
N LYS A 190 -4.25 3.99 -13.07
CA LYS A 190 -3.75 2.87 -13.89
C LYS A 190 -3.84 3.15 -15.39
N VAL A 191 -4.92 3.82 -15.84
CA VAL A 191 -5.06 4.23 -17.24
C VAL A 191 -4.00 5.29 -17.60
N ASP A 192 -3.78 6.28 -16.74
CA ASP A 192 -2.75 7.31 -16.94
C ASP A 192 -1.34 6.70 -16.97
N GLU A 193 -1.01 5.83 -16.01
CA GLU A 193 0.27 5.10 -15.98
C GLU A 193 0.48 4.27 -17.27
N LEU A 194 -0.58 3.63 -17.77
CA LEU A 194 -0.51 2.86 -19.02
C LEU A 194 -0.37 3.76 -20.24
N PHE A 195 -1.05 4.91 -20.28
CA PHE A 195 -0.93 5.92 -21.33
C PHE A 195 0.49 6.46 -21.39
N ASP A 196 1.02 6.94 -20.27
CA ASP A 196 2.38 7.47 -20.18
C ASP A 196 3.42 6.43 -20.59
N LYS A 197 3.23 5.17 -20.17
CA LYS A 197 4.10 4.06 -20.57
C LYS A 197 4.07 3.83 -22.08
N LYS A 198 2.88 3.71 -22.67
CA LYS A 198 2.69 3.46 -24.11
C LYS A 198 3.18 4.64 -24.95
N PHE A 199 2.94 5.87 -24.50
CA PHE A 199 3.37 7.09 -25.16
C PHE A 199 4.89 7.28 -25.07
N SER A 200 5.50 7.00 -23.91
CA SER A 200 6.96 6.98 -23.76
C SER A 200 7.62 5.91 -24.63
N GLU A 201 7.01 4.72 -24.73
CA GLU A 201 7.46 3.67 -25.65
C GLU A 201 7.38 4.14 -27.11
N ALA A 202 6.28 4.78 -27.50
CA ALA A 202 6.13 5.35 -28.83
C ALA A 202 7.23 6.37 -29.14
N LYS A 203 7.44 7.36 -28.24
CA LYS A 203 8.49 8.39 -28.38
C LYS A 203 9.87 7.80 -28.64
N LYS A 204 10.26 6.77 -27.88
CA LYS A 204 11.55 6.08 -28.04
C LYS A 204 11.71 5.36 -29.37
N ARG A 205 10.60 4.94 -30.01
CA ARG A 205 10.61 4.20 -31.28
C ARG A 205 10.55 5.11 -32.51
N ILE A 206 9.99 6.32 -32.39
CA ILE A 206 9.78 7.24 -33.52
C ILE A 206 11.09 7.49 -34.28
N PHE A 207 12.12 7.98 -33.60
CA PHE A 207 13.34 8.44 -34.28
C PHE A 207 14.13 7.28 -34.93
N PRO A 208 14.39 6.13 -34.27
CA PRO A 208 15.03 4.99 -34.91
C PRO A 208 14.27 4.48 -36.15
N PHE A 209 12.94 4.38 -36.08
CA PHE A 209 12.14 3.92 -37.20
C PHE A 209 12.10 4.95 -38.35
N PHE A 210 12.07 6.24 -38.01
CA PHE A 210 12.20 7.33 -38.97
C PHE A 210 13.52 7.26 -39.74
N LEU A 211 14.67 7.06 -39.07
CA LEU A 211 15.96 6.92 -39.76
C LEU A 211 15.95 5.75 -40.75
N ALA A 212 15.48 4.57 -40.31
CA ALA A 212 15.41 3.39 -41.16
C ALA A 212 14.50 3.60 -42.39
N SER A 213 13.36 4.24 -42.19
CA SER A 213 12.38 4.52 -43.26
C SER A 213 12.86 5.64 -44.20
N LEU A 214 13.49 6.68 -43.66
CA LEU A 214 14.07 7.77 -44.44
C LEU A 214 15.21 7.25 -45.34
N ARG A 215 16.04 6.33 -44.82
CA ARG A 215 17.09 5.66 -45.62
C ARG A 215 16.52 5.01 -46.87
N GLN A 216 15.44 4.25 -46.73
CA GLN A 216 14.76 3.58 -47.84
C GLN A 216 14.17 4.58 -48.85
N LYS A 217 13.59 5.68 -48.36
CA LYS A 217 12.99 6.72 -49.21
C LYS A 217 14.01 7.66 -49.86
N THR A 218 15.24 7.75 -49.36
CA THR A 218 16.22 8.74 -49.83
C THR A 218 16.46 8.68 -51.35
N VAL A 219 16.40 7.47 -51.93
CA VAL A 219 16.56 7.27 -53.39
C VAL A 219 15.42 7.94 -54.18
N THR A 220 14.20 7.89 -53.66
CA THR A 220 12.98 8.36 -54.36
C THR A 220 12.67 9.84 -54.12
N LEU A 221 13.41 10.54 -53.26
CA LEU A 221 13.25 11.98 -53.03
C LEU A 221 13.69 12.76 -54.27
N ALA A 222 12.73 13.14 -55.13
CA ALA A 222 13.01 13.82 -56.40
C ALA A 222 13.58 15.25 -56.23
N HIS A 223 13.31 15.89 -55.08
CA HIS A 223 13.74 17.27 -54.81
C HIS A 223 15.20 17.40 -54.36
N LEU A 224 15.88 16.30 -54.05
CA LEU A 224 17.29 16.32 -53.63
C LEU A 224 18.22 15.98 -54.80
N ALA A 225 19.33 16.70 -54.91
CA ALA A 225 20.40 16.37 -55.85
C ALA A 225 21.09 15.05 -55.49
N PHE A 226 21.82 14.46 -56.45
CA PHE A 226 22.55 13.21 -56.23
C PHE A 226 23.53 13.29 -55.05
N ASP A 227 24.32 14.37 -54.98
CA ASP A 227 25.30 14.58 -53.91
C ASP A 227 24.63 14.77 -52.53
N GLU A 228 23.47 15.43 -52.50
CA GLU A 228 22.67 15.59 -51.29
C GLU A 228 22.10 14.25 -50.82
N LYS A 229 21.64 13.39 -51.74
CA LYS A 229 21.19 12.03 -51.40
C LYS A 229 22.33 11.21 -50.82
N GLN A 230 23.53 11.27 -51.40
CA GLN A 230 24.68 10.53 -50.89
C GLN A 230 25.12 11.04 -49.51
N ALA A 231 25.16 12.36 -49.31
CA ALA A 231 25.44 12.96 -48.01
C ALA A 231 24.38 12.58 -46.97
N LEU A 232 23.11 12.56 -47.35
CA LEU A 232 22.00 12.18 -46.48
C LEU A 232 22.09 10.71 -46.06
N VAL A 233 22.40 9.79 -46.98
CA VAL A 233 22.61 8.37 -46.66
C VAL A 233 23.73 8.20 -45.64
N ARG A 234 24.88 8.87 -45.85
CA ARG A 234 26.01 8.84 -44.89
C ARG A 234 25.59 9.40 -43.53
N LEU A 235 24.86 10.52 -43.51
CA LEU A 235 24.37 11.12 -42.28
C LEU A 235 23.43 10.17 -41.52
N ILE A 236 22.51 9.50 -42.23
CA ILE A 236 21.59 8.53 -41.62
C ILE A 236 22.35 7.33 -41.05
N ASP A 237 23.38 6.82 -41.74
CA ASP A 237 24.23 5.75 -41.21
C ASP A 237 24.94 6.16 -39.92
N THR A 238 25.63 7.30 -39.94
CA THR A 238 26.32 7.82 -38.75
C THR A 238 25.35 8.07 -37.59
N MET A 239 24.16 8.62 -37.86
CA MET A 239 23.14 8.82 -36.82
C MET A 239 22.56 7.49 -36.31
N SER A 240 22.47 6.46 -37.14
CA SER A 240 22.01 5.13 -36.70
C SER A 240 23.03 4.46 -35.79
N GLU A 241 24.32 4.58 -36.12
CA GLU A 241 25.43 4.15 -35.25
C GLU A 241 25.45 4.93 -33.93
N PHE A 242 25.23 6.25 -34.00
CA PHE A 242 25.11 7.10 -32.80
C PHE A 242 24.00 6.63 -31.86
N LEU A 243 22.80 6.35 -32.38
CA LEU A 243 21.70 5.84 -31.55
C LEU A 243 22.00 4.49 -30.91
N ALA A 244 22.71 3.61 -31.62
CA ALA A 244 23.14 2.33 -31.05
C ALA A 244 24.15 2.55 -29.90
N ALA A 245 25.13 3.42 -30.10
CA ALA A 245 26.10 3.79 -29.06
C ALA A 245 25.43 4.48 -27.85
N GLU A 246 24.46 5.37 -28.09
CA GLU A 246 23.70 6.04 -27.03
C GLU A 246 22.85 5.06 -26.22
N GLN A 247 22.22 4.08 -26.88
CA GLN A 247 21.48 3.03 -26.20
C GLN A 247 22.40 2.14 -25.34
N GLU A 248 23.61 1.82 -25.81
CA GLU A 248 24.62 1.12 -25.02
C GLU A 248 25.06 1.96 -23.81
N LYS A 249 25.33 3.26 -24.00
CA LYS A 249 25.67 4.21 -22.92
C LYS A 249 24.55 4.25 -21.87
N LEU A 250 23.29 4.29 -22.28
CA LEU A 250 22.14 4.25 -21.37
C LEU A 250 22.09 2.93 -20.59
N ASN A 251 22.31 1.79 -21.25
CA ASN A 251 22.34 0.49 -20.59
C ASN A 251 23.47 0.41 -19.55
N ARG A 252 24.66 0.94 -19.86
CA ARG A 252 25.78 1.02 -18.91
C ARG A 252 25.49 1.96 -17.73
N THR A 253 24.82 3.08 -18.00
CA THR A 253 24.37 4.01 -16.94
C THR A 253 23.40 3.33 -15.97
N LYS A 254 22.45 2.53 -16.48
CA LYS A 254 21.52 1.76 -15.64
C LYS A 254 22.27 0.71 -14.82
N ALA A 255 23.15 -0.08 -15.45
CA ALA A 255 23.94 -1.08 -14.75
C ALA A 255 24.79 -0.47 -13.62
N LEU A 256 25.38 0.71 -13.84
CA LEU A 256 26.11 1.43 -12.81
C LEU A 256 25.21 1.87 -11.65
N ARG A 257 23.99 2.37 -11.94
CA ARG A 257 23.01 2.76 -10.92
C ARG A 257 22.57 1.55 -10.08
N ASP A 258 22.24 0.44 -10.74
CA ASP A 258 21.80 -0.79 -10.06
C ASP A 258 22.91 -1.35 -9.17
N LEU A 259 24.17 -1.27 -9.63
CA LEU A 259 25.35 -1.62 -8.84
C LEU A 259 25.51 -0.70 -7.62
N GLN A 260 25.34 0.61 -7.78
CA GLN A 260 25.40 1.59 -6.69
C GLN A 260 24.29 1.36 -5.65
N GLU A 261 23.08 1.05 -6.10
CA GLU A 261 21.98 0.67 -5.21
C GLU A 261 22.33 -0.60 -4.43
N THR A 262 22.86 -1.62 -5.10
CA THR A 262 23.34 -2.87 -4.47
C THR A 262 24.43 -2.61 -3.44
N ILE A 263 25.40 -1.74 -3.73
CA ILE A 263 26.45 -1.31 -2.79
C ILE A 263 25.82 -0.63 -1.56
N SER A 264 24.87 0.28 -1.76
CA SER A 264 24.21 0.99 -0.68
C SER A 264 23.40 0.07 0.22
N ALA A 265 22.62 -0.84 -0.37
CA ALA A 265 21.83 -1.84 0.34
C ALA A 265 22.73 -2.81 1.12
N THR A 266 23.82 -3.28 0.52
CA THR A 266 24.79 -4.18 1.18
C THR A 266 25.47 -3.49 2.36
N ARG A 267 25.88 -2.22 2.21
CA ARG A 267 26.44 -1.42 3.32
C ARG A 267 25.43 -1.24 4.45
N GLN A 268 24.16 -1.00 4.13
CA GLN A 268 23.10 -0.90 5.12
C GLN A 268 22.91 -2.23 5.86
N SER A 269 22.85 -3.36 5.14
CA SER A 269 22.76 -4.69 5.74
C SER A 269 23.92 -4.97 6.70
N ILE A 270 25.16 -4.66 6.30
CA ILE A 270 26.34 -4.80 7.19
C ILE A 270 26.18 -3.95 8.46
N ARG A 271 25.72 -2.70 8.34
CA ARG A 271 25.48 -1.83 9.51
C ARG A 271 24.41 -2.44 10.43
N THR A 272 23.28 -2.88 9.89
CA THR A 272 22.21 -3.49 10.68
C THR A 272 22.65 -4.78 11.36
N SER A 273 23.47 -5.61 10.69
CA SER A 273 24.04 -6.82 11.30
C SER A 273 25.01 -6.49 12.43
N ASN A 274 25.84 -5.45 12.28
CA ASN A 274 26.74 -4.98 13.34
C ASN A 274 25.96 -4.40 14.54
N GLU A 275 24.92 -3.60 14.30
CA GLU A 275 24.03 -3.09 15.35
C GLU A 275 23.34 -4.24 16.09
N ARG A 276 22.91 -5.28 15.37
CA ARG A 276 22.32 -6.47 15.96
C ARG A 276 23.31 -7.25 16.83
N ILE A 277 24.56 -7.40 16.40
CA ILE A 277 25.62 -7.99 17.23
C ILE A 277 25.82 -7.19 18.51
N PHE A 278 25.86 -5.86 18.42
CA PHE A 278 25.99 -5.01 19.60
C PHE A 278 24.79 -5.16 20.56
N GLU A 279 23.57 -5.24 20.03
CA GLU A 279 22.37 -5.50 20.81
C GLU A 279 22.44 -6.85 21.52
N ILE A 280 22.81 -7.92 20.79
CA ILE A 280 22.97 -9.26 21.34
C ILE A 280 24.05 -9.28 22.43
N ALA A 281 25.22 -8.69 22.18
CA ALA A 281 26.30 -8.59 23.14
C ALA A 281 25.85 -7.87 24.43
N SER A 282 25.06 -6.80 24.30
CA SER A 282 24.50 -6.08 25.46
C SER A 282 23.50 -6.92 26.26
N LYS A 283 22.71 -7.78 25.60
CA LYS A 283 21.78 -8.72 26.25
C LYS A 283 22.53 -9.85 26.95
N LEU A 284 23.52 -10.44 26.28
CA LEU A 284 24.39 -11.47 26.85
C LEU A 284 25.17 -10.96 28.06
N GLN A 285 25.61 -9.69 28.05
CA GLN A 285 26.29 -9.07 29.19
C GLN A 285 25.37 -8.96 30.43
N ARG A 286 24.06 -8.76 30.24
CA ARG A 286 23.07 -8.64 31.34
C ARG A 286 22.47 -9.98 31.79
N ALA A 287 22.50 -10.99 30.93
CA ALA A 287 22.01 -12.34 31.22
C ALA A 287 22.53 -12.96 32.53
N PRO A 288 23.83 -12.88 32.88
CA PRO A 288 24.32 -13.49 34.12
C PRO A 288 23.71 -12.84 35.38
N GLU A 289 23.45 -11.52 35.37
CA GLU A 289 22.81 -10.83 36.50
C GLU A 289 21.36 -11.31 36.70
N GLU A 290 20.62 -11.53 35.62
CA GLU A 290 19.24 -12.03 35.68
C GLU A 290 19.19 -13.49 36.15
N GLN A 291 20.10 -14.32 35.65
CA GLN A 291 20.24 -15.71 36.09
C GLN A 291 20.65 -15.79 37.57
N GLU A 292 21.55 -14.93 38.03
CA GLU A 292 21.95 -14.88 39.44
C GLU A 292 20.77 -14.46 40.32
N LYS A 293 19.99 -13.45 39.93
CA LYS A 293 18.78 -13.03 40.66
C LYS A 293 17.75 -14.16 40.77
N LEU A 294 17.53 -14.93 39.70
CA LEU A 294 16.63 -16.09 39.73
C LEU A 294 17.19 -17.24 40.58
N ALA A 295 18.50 -17.50 40.51
CA ALA A 295 19.17 -18.50 41.33
C ALA A 295 19.14 -18.14 42.82
N GLN A 296 19.39 -16.88 43.18
CA GLN A 296 19.27 -16.36 44.54
C GLN A 296 17.84 -16.51 45.07
N LYS A 297 16.82 -16.14 44.27
CA LYS A 297 15.40 -16.36 44.63
C LYS A 297 15.10 -17.84 44.88
N ASN A 298 15.66 -18.75 44.09
CA ASN A 298 15.50 -20.19 44.29
C ASN A 298 16.19 -20.68 45.56
N GLN A 299 17.39 -20.18 45.86
CA GLN A 299 18.09 -20.48 47.11
C GLN A 299 17.32 -19.95 48.33
N ASP A 300 16.72 -18.76 48.23
CA ASP A 300 15.90 -18.19 49.30
C ASP A 300 14.62 -18.98 49.53
N LEU A 301 13.94 -19.43 48.47
CA LEU A 301 12.81 -20.35 48.58
C LEU A 301 13.22 -21.66 49.24
N ASP A 302 14.40 -22.19 48.92
CA ASP A 302 14.93 -23.41 49.55
C ASP A 302 15.27 -23.20 51.03
N ARG A 303 15.88 -22.06 51.39
CA ARG A 303 16.14 -21.67 52.79
C ARG A 303 14.84 -21.53 53.58
N ARG A 304 13.81 -20.89 53.01
CA ARG A 304 12.47 -20.77 53.64
C ARG A 304 11.76 -22.10 53.78
N ASN A 305 12.03 -23.08 52.91
CA ASN A 305 11.44 -24.41 52.98
C ASN A 305 12.18 -25.38 53.93
N LYS A 306 13.46 -25.13 54.28
CA LYS A 306 14.25 -25.96 55.23
C LYS A 306 13.63 -26.13 56.63
N PRO A 307 13.09 -25.10 57.31
CA PRO A 307 12.47 -25.27 58.63
C PRO A 307 11.13 -26.04 58.58
N LEU A 308 10.56 -26.23 57.40
CA LEU A 308 9.32 -26.99 57.19
C LEU A 308 9.57 -28.48 56.83
N THR A 309 10.76 -29.02 57.13
CA THR A 309 11.19 -30.37 56.72
C THR A 309 10.51 -31.53 57.44
N THR A 310 9.68 -31.29 58.46
CA THR A 310 8.76 -32.32 58.94
C THR A 310 7.88 -32.75 57.77
N PRO A 311 7.87 -34.04 57.39
CA PRO A 311 7.15 -34.47 56.21
C PRO A 311 5.68 -34.09 56.39
N ALA A 312 5.12 -33.33 55.43
CA ALA A 312 3.75 -32.84 55.57
C ALA A 312 2.76 -34.00 55.74
N TRP A 313 3.08 -35.18 55.19
CA TRP A 313 2.34 -36.42 55.39
C TRP A 313 2.42 -36.95 56.83
N LEU A 314 3.49 -36.67 57.57
CA LEU A 314 3.62 -37.00 58.98
C LEU A 314 2.76 -36.08 59.84
N THR A 315 2.66 -34.78 59.51
CA THR A 315 1.78 -33.84 60.24
C THR A 315 0.30 -33.97 59.86
N LEU A 316 -0.01 -34.20 58.58
CA LEU A 316 -1.36 -34.57 58.13
C LEU A 316 -1.74 -35.96 58.65
N GLY A 317 -0.82 -36.91 58.64
CA GLY A 317 -1.02 -38.27 59.15
C GLY A 317 -1.27 -38.28 60.65
N THR A 318 -0.52 -37.50 61.45
CA THR A 318 -0.76 -37.40 62.89
C THR A 318 -2.04 -36.63 63.21
N SER A 319 -2.33 -35.51 62.55
CA SER A 319 -3.57 -34.77 62.77
C SER A 319 -4.82 -35.54 62.33
N LEU A 320 -4.77 -36.24 61.18
CA LEU A 320 -5.84 -37.11 60.72
C LEU A 320 -5.99 -38.35 61.61
N SER A 321 -4.88 -38.93 62.08
CA SER A 321 -4.92 -40.06 63.04
C SER A 321 -5.49 -39.64 64.38
N VAL A 322 -5.15 -38.45 64.90
CA VAL A 322 -5.74 -37.88 66.13
C VAL A 322 -7.23 -37.61 65.94
N LEU A 323 -7.65 -37.14 64.77
CA LEU A 323 -9.05 -36.87 64.45
C LEU A 323 -9.86 -38.16 64.22
N LEU A 324 -9.26 -39.18 63.61
CA LEU A 324 -9.85 -40.52 63.45
C LEU A 324 -9.90 -41.29 64.77
N LEU A 325 -8.90 -41.16 65.64
CA LEU A 325 -8.91 -41.75 66.98
C LEU A 325 -9.95 -41.06 67.88
N SER A 326 -10.02 -39.73 67.87
CA SER A 326 -11.01 -38.99 68.66
C SER A 326 -12.45 -39.14 68.14
N GLY A 327 -12.64 -39.10 66.81
CA GLY A 327 -13.94 -39.36 66.17
C GLY A 327 -14.36 -40.83 66.25
N GLY A 328 -13.43 -41.77 66.09
CA GLY A 328 -13.66 -43.20 66.20
C GLY A 328 -14.04 -43.64 67.62
N LEU A 329 -13.39 -43.07 68.65
CA LEU A 329 -13.80 -43.25 70.04
C LEU A 329 -15.20 -42.70 70.31
N TYR A 330 -15.56 -41.56 69.71
CA TYR A 330 -16.90 -41.00 69.84
C TYR A 330 -17.98 -41.93 69.25
N PHE A 331 -17.76 -42.46 68.05
CA PHE A 331 -18.66 -43.43 67.44
C PHE A 331 -18.72 -44.76 68.19
N ALA A 332 -17.60 -45.23 68.77
CA ALA A 332 -17.58 -46.44 69.58
C ALA A 332 -18.31 -46.28 70.93
N VAL A 333 -18.15 -45.14 71.62
CA VAL A 333 -18.87 -44.83 72.87
C VAL A 333 -20.36 -44.61 72.61
N ALA A 334 -20.72 -43.97 71.50
CA ALA A 334 -22.10 -43.81 71.06
C ALA A 334 -22.75 -45.16 70.67
N ALA A 335 -22.01 -46.03 69.98
CA ALA A 335 -22.48 -47.37 69.62
C ALA A 335 -22.64 -48.32 70.83
N LEU A 336 -21.83 -48.15 71.88
CA LEU A 336 -21.94 -48.89 73.14
C LEU A 336 -22.98 -48.30 74.10
N GLY A 337 -23.66 -47.20 73.75
CA GLY A 337 -24.78 -46.65 74.52
C GLY A 337 -24.42 -46.00 75.86
N VAL A 338 -23.13 -45.70 76.11
CA VAL A 338 -22.65 -45.13 77.39
C VAL A 338 -22.63 -43.59 77.35
N THR A 339 -23.65 -42.97 76.74
CA THR A 339 -23.69 -41.52 76.54
C THR A 339 -24.07 -40.71 77.80
N ALA A 340 -24.40 -41.38 78.91
CA ALA A 340 -24.95 -40.73 80.10
C ALA A 340 -23.91 -40.25 81.14
N LEU A 341 -22.62 -40.60 81.03
CA LEU A 341 -21.64 -40.34 82.10
C LEU A 341 -20.46 -39.41 81.77
N VAL A 342 -20.26 -39.02 80.51
CA VAL A 342 -19.15 -38.14 80.12
C VAL A 342 -19.69 -36.72 79.85
N PRO A 343 -19.28 -35.68 80.60
CA PRO A 343 -19.75 -34.32 80.37
C PRO A 343 -19.42 -33.86 78.94
N PRO A 344 -20.38 -33.26 78.21
CA PRO A 344 -20.16 -32.87 76.80
C PRO A 344 -19.00 -31.88 76.62
N MET A 345 -18.64 -31.13 77.67
CA MET A 345 -17.55 -30.16 77.65
C MET A 345 -16.15 -30.77 77.54
N SER A 346 -15.91 -32.00 78.02
CA SER A 346 -14.58 -32.63 77.91
C SER A 346 -14.25 -33.14 76.50
N LEU A 347 -15.24 -33.22 75.61
CA LEU A 347 -15.11 -33.64 74.21
C LEU A 347 -14.94 -32.47 73.22
N ILE A 348 -15.32 -31.24 73.63
CA ILE A 348 -15.16 -30.03 72.82
C ILE A 348 -13.69 -29.62 72.71
N ILE A 349 -12.91 -29.78 73.79
CA ILE A 349 -11.49 -29.37 73.81
C ILE A 349 -10.65 -30.18 72.78
N PRO A 350 -10.73 -31.52 72.70
CA PRO A 350 -10.05 -32.29 71.66
C PRO A 350 -10.47 -31.92 70.24
N MET A 351 -11.76 -31.61 70.00
CA MET A 351 -12.28 -31.18 68.71
C MET A 351 -11.74 -29.81 68.28
N ILE A 352 -11.70 -28.83 69.20
CA ILE A 352 -11.12 -27.51 68.93
C ILE A 352 -9.61 -27.63 68.67
N VAL A 353 -8.90 -28.43 69.47
CA VAL A 353 -7.46 -28.68 69.27
C VAL A 353 -7.21 -29.39 67.94
N ALA A 354 -8.00 -30.40 67.58
CA ALA A 354 -7.88 -31.11 66.31
C ALA A 354 -8.23 -30.21 65.11
N GLY A 355 -9.27 -29.37 65.23
CA GLY A 355 -9.63 -28.37 64.23
C GLY A 355 -8.55 -27.29 64.03
N ALA A 356 -7.98 -26.78 65.12
CA ALA A 356 -6.84 -25.85 65.07
C ALA A 356 -5.62 -26.52 64.42
N CYS A 357 -5.30 -27.76 64.80
CA CYS A 357 -4.21 -28.53 64.19
C CYS A 357 -4.44 -28.78 62.68
N LEU A 358 -5.67 -29.03 62.24
CA LEU A 358 -6.00 -29.19 60.82
C LEU A 358 -5.85 -27.88 60.05
N THR A 359 -6.35 -26.75 60.56
CA THR A 359 -6.22 -25.45 59.88
C THR A 359 -4.76 -25.03 59.74
N VAL A 360 -3.93 -25.24 60.78
CA VAL A 360 -2.48 -25.01 60.73
C VAL A 360 -1.81 -25.97 59.74
N SER A 361 -2.17 -27.26 59.76
CA SER A 361 -1.60 -28.26 58.84
C SER A 361 -1.97 -27.99 57.37
N LEU A 362 -3.21 -27.58 57.12
CA LEU A 362 -3.70 -27.22 55.79
C LEU A 362 -3.04 -25.93 55.30
N GLY A 363 -2.86 -24.94 56.18
CA GLY A 363 -2.11 -23.72 55.89
C GLY A 363 -0.65 -23.99 55.53
N LEU A 364 0.03 -24.86 56.29
CA LEU A 364 1.40 -25.29 55.99
C LEU A 364 1.49 -26.10 54.69
N PHE A 365 0.47 -26.94 54.39
CA PHE A 365 0.39 -27.69 53.14
C PHE A 365 0.18 -26.78 51.93
N ALA A 366 -0.76 -25.83 52.01
CA ALA A 366 -1.00 -24.83 50.97
C ALA A 366 0.24 -23.95 50.74
N ALA A 367 0.90 -23.49 51.81
CA ALA A 367 2.14 -22.72 51.72
C ALA A 367 3.27 -23.52 51.05
N LYS A 368 3.44 -24.81 51.39
CA LYS A 368 4.40 -25.70 50.70
C LYS A 368 4.05 -25.90 49.23
N GLY A 369 2.77 -26.07 48.90
CA GLY A 369 2.27 -26.21 47.53
C GLY A 369 2.60 -24.97 46.68
N ILE A 370 2.29 -23.78 47.21
CA ILE A 370 2.58 -22.50 46.55
C ILE A 370 4.09 -22.31 46.37
N ASN A 371 4.91 -22.58 47.39
CA ASN A 371 6.37 -22.46 47.29
C ASN A 371 6.99 -23.44 46.27
N ARG A 372 6.46 -24.67 46.17
CA ARG A 372 6.91 -25.65 45.16
C ARG A 372 6.53 -25.23 43.74
N LEU A 373 5.32 -24.72 43.55
CA LEU A 373 4.89 -24.17 42.26
C LEU A 373 5.75 -22.96 41.88
N GLN A 374 6.01 -22.04 42.82
CA GLN A 374 6.85 -20.87 42.57
C GLN A 374 8.29 -21.28 42.22
N LYS A 375 8.87 -22.27 42.90
CA LYS A 375 10.18 -22.84 42.54
C LYS A 375 10.17 -23.47 41.15
N TYR A 376 9.12 -24.22 40.81
CA TYR A 376 8.97 -24.80 39.47
C TYR A 376 8.91 -23.73 38.38
N PHE A 377 8.13 -22.65 38.58
CA PHE A 377 8.07 -21.52 37.66
C PHE A 377 9.41 -20.80 37.53
N ASN A 378 10.11 -20.53 38.63
CA ASN A 378 11.43 -19.90 38.59
C ASN A 378 12.48 -20.79 37.89
N ASN A 379 12.47 -22.10 38.14
CA ASN A 379 13.36 -23.04 37.45
C ASN A 379 13.05 -23.12 35.94
N LYS A 380 11.77 -23.08 35.57
CA LYS A 380 11.35 -23.02 34.17
C LYS A 380 11.83 -21.72 33.51
N GLN A 381 11.66 -20.57 34.17
CA GLN A 381 12.17 -19.28 33.69
C GLN A 381 13.70 -19.28 33.56
N LEU A 382 14.42 -19.89 34.49
CA LEU A 382 15.88 -20.03 34.41
C LEU A 382 16.31 -20.86 33.19
N LEU A 383 15.63 -21.99 32.93
CA LEU A 383 15.90 -22.83 31.77
C LEU A 383 15.57 -22.12 30.45
N GLU A 384 14.46 -21.38 30.40
CA GLU A 384 14.09 -20.55 29.25
C GLU A 384 15.11 -19.43 29.00
N ALA A 385 15.60 -18.77 30.05
CA ALA A 385 16.65 -17.77 29.95
C ALA A 385 17.98 -18.36 29.43
N GLN A 386 18.37 -19.56 29.90
CA GLN A 386 19.56 -20.26 29.41
C GLN A 386 19.43 -20.68 27.93
N ARG A 387 18.25 -21.15 27.51
CA ARG A 387 18.00 -21.45 26.09
C ARG A 387 18.07 -20.20 25.24
N HIS A 388 17.45 -19.11 25.70
CA HIS A 388 17.50 -17.84 24.98
C HIS A 388 18.94 -17.32 24.86
N GLU A 389 19.77 -17.47 25.90
CA GLU A 389 21.19 -17.13 25.84
C GLU A 389 21.94 -17.97 24.79
N GLN A 390 21.69 -19.28 24.72
CA GLN A 390 22.28 -20.15 23.70
C GLN A 390 21.84 -19.76 22.28
N GLU A 391 20.57 -19.42 22.10
CA GLU A 391 20.03 -18.92 20.82
C GLU A 391 20.70 -17.60 20.42
N LEU A 392 20.84 -16.65 21.36
CA LEU A 392 21.52 -15.38 21.14
C LEU A 392 23.00 -15.59 20.79
N MET A 393 23.71 -16.49 21.47
CA MET A 393 25.09 -16.83 21.13
C MET A 393 25.20 -17.50 19.76
N ALA A 394 24.26 -18.35 19.38
CA ALA A 394 24.22 -18.97 18.05
C ALA A 394 23.97 -17.91 16.95
N GLU A 395 23.01 -17.00 17.19
CA GLU A 395 22.71 -15.88 16.29
C GLU A 395 23.93 -14.96 16.13
N GLN A 396 24.59 -14.58 17.23
CA GLN A 396 25.80 -13.76 17.19
C GLN A 396 26.90 -14.45 16.38
N ASN A 397 27.17 -15.74 16.65
CA ASN A 397 28.17 -16.51 15.90
C ASN A 397 27.84 -16.58 14.41
N GLN A 398 26.56 -16.75 14.04
CA GLN A 398 26.13 -16.78 12.66
C GLN A 398 26.36 -15.42 11.97
N LEU A 399 25.98 -14.32 12.64
CA LEU A 399 26.17 -12.97 12.11
C LEU A 399 27.65 -12.63 11.93
N GLU A 400 28.49 -12.90 12.93
CA GLU A 400 29.92 -12.59 12.93
C GLU A 400 30.72 -13.46 11.96
N LYS A 401 30.48 -14.78 11.93
CA LYS A 401 31.34 -15.72 11.19
C LYS A 401 30.87 -15.98 9.77
N VAL A 402 29.59 -15.78 9.46
CA VAL A 402 29.02 -16.13 8.14
C VAL A 402 28.47 -14.89 7.45
N THR A 403 27.47 -14.24 8.05
CA THR A 403 26.71 -13.19 7.35
C THR A 403 27.54 -11.95 7.04
N ILE A 404 28.28 -11.40 8.01
CA ILE A 404 29.09 -10.20 7.78
C ILE A 404 30.24 -10.46 6.80
N PRO A 405 31.03 -11.55 6.92
CA PRO A 405 32.05 -11.88 5.94
C PRO A 405 31.49 -12.03 4.52
N GLU A 406 30.35 -12.72 4.36
CA GLU A 406 29.69 -12.88 3.05
C GLU A 406 29.25 -11.53 2.46
N LEU A 407 28.60 -10.68 3.26
CA LEU A 407 28.20 -9.34 2.83
C LEU A 407 29.41 -8.46 2.50
N THR A 408 30.49 -8.58 3.28
CA THR A 408 31.74 -7.83 3.04
C THR A 408 32.41 -8.26 1.75
N TYR A 409 32.42 -9.57 1.45
CA TYR A 409 32.91 -10.10 0.18
C TYR A 409 32.07 -9.57 -1.00
N LYS A 410 30.74 -9.65 -0.92
CA LYS A 410 29.82 -9.10 -1.93
C LYS A 410 30.03 -7.59 -2.14
N LEU A 411 30.25 -6.85 -1.07
CA LEU A 411 30.54 -5.42 -1.13
C LEU A 411 31.88 -5.16 -1.85
N ALA A 412 32.93 -5.92 -1.53
CA ALA A 412 34.23 -5.79 -2.18
C ALA A 412 34.15 -6.11 -3.68
N GLU A 413 33.46 -7.19 -4.05
CA GLU A 413 33.22 -7.57 -5.44
C GLU A 413 32.45 -6.47 -6.20
N ALA A 414 31.42 -5.89 -5.59
CA ALA A 414 30.66 -4.81 -6.21
C ALA A 414 31.50 -3.53 -6.38
N LEU A 415 32.34 -3.19 -5.40
CA LEU A 415 33.24 -2.04 -5.47
C LEU A 415 34.34 -2.21 -6.53
N ASP A 416 34.82 -3.44 -6.76
CA ASP A 416 35.82 -3.74 -7.79
C ASP A 416 35.25 -3.60 -9.21
N LYS A 417 33.95 -3.91 -9.40
CA LYS A 417 33.24 -3.77 -10.69
C LYS A 417 32.89 -2.32 -11.04
N GLU A 418 32.71 -1.46 -10.04
CA GLU A 418 32.31 -0.06 -10.23
C GLU A 418 33.25 0.75 -11.15
N PRO A 419 34.59 0.76 -10.96
CA PRO A 419 35.49 1.53 -11.83
C PRO A 419 35.46 1.05 -13.28
N GLY A 420 35.34 -0.27 -13.52
CA GLY A 420 35.23 -0.82 -14.87
C GLY A 420 33.98 -0.30 -15.59
N LEU A 421 32.83 -0.29 -14.93
CA LEU A 421 31.59 0.28 -15.50
C LEU A 421 31.70 1.79 -15.75
N LYS A 422 32.41 2.54 -14.90
CA LYS A 422 32.65 3.98 -15.11
C LYS A 422 33.54 4.23 -16.32
N GLN A 423 34.60 3.45 -16.49
CA GLN A 423 35.49 3.54 -17.65
C GLN A 423 34.74 3.17 -18.95
N ASP A 424 33.98 2.08 -18.94
CA ASP A 424 33.13 1.69 -20.07
C ASP A 424 32.15 2.81 -20.45
N LEU A 425 31.53 3.46 -19.45
CA LEU A 425 30.60 4.56 -19.68
C LEU A 425 31.28 5.78 -20.30
N GLU A 426 32.48 6.12 -19.85
CA GLU A 426 33.29 7.21 -20.39
C GLU A 426 33.67 6.94 -21.85
N GLN A 427 34.17 5.74 -22.15
CA GLN A 427 34.48 5.32 -23.52
C GLN A 427 33.25 5.42 -24.43
N LYS A 428 32.08 4.92 -23.98
CA LYS A 428 30.84 5.01 -24.76
C LYS A 428 30.37 6.45 -24.93
N SER A 429 30.62 7.33 -23.98
CA SER A 429 30.33 8.76 -24.13
C SER A 429 31.22 9.40 -25.20
N GLN A 430 32.53 9.10 -25.20
CA GLN A 430 33.46 9.61 -26.21
C GLN A 430 33.06 9.17 -27.62
N VAL A 431 32.69 7.89 -27.80
CA VAL A 431 32.19 7.37 -29.09
C VAL A 431 30.94 8.12 -29.55
N CYS A 432 30.01 8.45 -28.65
CA CYS A 432 28.83 9.25 -29.00
C CYS A 432 29.22 10.66 -29.47
N ASP A 433 30.16 11.31 -28.78
CA ASP A 433 30.62 12.66 -29.10
C ASP A 433 31.35 12.70 -30.46
N GLU A 434 32.17 11.68 -30.74
CA GLU A 434 32.87 11.51 -32.02
C GLU A 434 31.89 11.30 -33.18
N LEU A 435 30.91 10.41 -33.03
CA LEU A 435 29.89 10.17 -34.06
C LEU A 435 29.04 11.42 -34.33
N LEU A 436 28.69 12.18 -33.29
CA LEU A 436 27.96 13.44 -33.43
C LEU A 436 28.81 14.50 -34.16
N ALA A 437 30.11 14.58 -33.86
CA ALA A 437 31.03 15.47 -34.57
C ALA A 437 31.18 15.08 -36.05
N GLN A 438 31.29 13.78 -36.33
CA GLN A 438 31.30 13.24 -37.69
C GLN A 438 30.01 13.58 -38.44
N ALA A 439 28.85 13.36 -37.83
CA ALA A 439 27.54 13.69 -38.41
C ALA A 439 27.43 15.19 -38.75
N LYS A 440 27.92 16.07 -37.87
CA LYS A 440 27.96 17.53 -38.12
C LYS A 440 28.84 17.91 -39.31
N ALA A 441 29.95 17.20 -39.52
CA ALA A 441 30.90 17.47 -40.60
C ALA A 441 30.43 17.04 -42.00
N ILE A 442 29.40 16.18 -42.09
CA ILE A 442 28.88 15.70 -43.38
C ILE A 442 28.21 16.84 -44.15
N CYS A 443 28.71 17.12 -45.35
CA CYS A 443 28.17 18.09 -46.30
C CYS A 443 28.12 17.47 -47.71
N PRO A 444 27.19 17.90 -48.58
CA PRO A 444 27.17 17.48 -49.97
C PRO A 444 28.46 17.95 -50.64
N ILE A 445 29.20 17.01 -51.24
CA ILE A 445 30.40 17.33 -52.01
C ILE A 445 29.89 17.67 -53.40
N PRO A 446 29.99 18.91 -53.88
CA PRO A 446 29.56 19.24 -55.22
C PRO A 446 30.36 18.37 -56.19
N THR A 447 29.66 17.58 -57.00
CA THR A 447 30.29 16.89 -58.13
C THR A 447 30.99 18.00 -58.94
N PRO A 448 32.32 17.94 -59.17
CA PRO A 448 32.98 18.94 -59.98
C PRO A 448 32.22 18.99 -61.30
N SER A 449 31.60 20.15 -61.57
CA SER A 449 30.90 20.41 -62.82
C SER A 449 31.79 19.89 -63.93
N ALA A 450 31.25 18.96 -64.73
CA ALA A 450 31.97 18.33 -65.84
C ALA A 450 32.87 19.38 -66.51
N PRO A 451 34.15 19.06 -66.77
CA PRO A 451 35.06 20.00 -67.42
C PRO A 451 34.32 20.60 -68.62
N PRO A 452 34.38 21.94 -68.80
CA PRO A 452 33.66 22.60 -69.87
C PRO A 452 33.89 21.81 -71.16
N PRO A 453 32.82 21.48 -71.92
CA PRO A 453 32.97 20.67 -73.11
C PRO A 453 34.13 21.24 -73.92
N GLU A 454 35.13 20.41 -74.21
CA GLU A 454 36.31 20.83 -74.96
C GLU A 454 35.82 21.66 -76.15
N PRO A 455 36.39 22.86 -76.37
CA PRO A 455 35.98 23.70 -77.48
C PRO A 455 36.18 22.88 -78.76
N SER A 456 35.08 22.40 -79.32
CA SER A 456 35.07 21.75 -80.62
C SER A 456 35.63 22.77 -81.61
N PHE A 457 36.86 22.53 -82.07
CA PHE A 457 37.52 23.27 -83.14
C PHE A 457 36.69 23.11 -84.42
N TYR A 458 35.64 23.91 -84.57
CA TYR A 458 35.03 24.20 -85.86
C TYR A 458 35.45 25.60 -86.28
N THR A 459 36.57 25.62 -87.01
CA THR A 459 36.88 26.52 -88.10
C THR A 459 35.64 26.89 -88.90
N THR A 460 35.20 28.17 -88.89
CA THR A 460 35.02 29.05 -90.07
C THR A 460 34.15 30.27 -89.78
N GLY A 461 34.65 31.43 -90.22
CA GLY A 461 33.86 32.34 -91.07
C GLY A 461 32.91 33.33 -90.41
N ALA A 462 33.44 34.53 -90.15
CA ALA A 462 32.83 35.83 -90.46
C ALA A 462 31.32 36.04 -90.20
N SER A 463 30.99 37.03 -89.35
CA SER A 463 30.64 38.38 -89.82
C SER A 463 30.21 39.27 -88.65
N PHE A 464 30.90 40.41 -88.54
CA PHE A 464 30.53 41.55 -87.71
C PHE A 464 29.14 42.07 -88.08
N THR A 465 28.25 42.23 -87.10
CA THR A 465 27.23 43.29 -87.12
C THR A 465 27.11 43.91 -85.73
N MET A 466 27.43 45.20 -85.67
CA MET A 466 27.17 46.11 -84.54
C MET A 466 25.67 46.34 -84.38
N PHE A 467 25.13 46.31 -83.17
CA PHE A 467 23.96 47.09 -82.71
C PHE A 467 24.05 47.27 -81.16
N PRO A 468 23.40 48.30 -80.57
CA PRO A 468 23.88 49.13 -79.47
C PRO A 468 23.14 48.82 -78.15
N PRO A 469 23.50 49.48 -77.03
CA PRO A 469 22.87 49.21 -75.74
C PRO A 469 21.54 49.98 -75.60
N PRO A 470 20.53 49.44 -74.89
CA PRO A 470 19.40 50.25 -74.47
C PRO A 470 19.66 50.92 -73.12
N SER A 471 19.33 52.20 -73.13
CA SER A 471 19.26 53.19 -72.08
C SER A 471 18.17 52.97 -71.02
N SER A 472 18.48 53.46 -69.83
CA SER A 472 17.61 53.99 -68.76
C SER A 472 16.11 54.18 -69.02
N SER A 473 15.29 53.74 -68.05
CA SER A 473 14.05 54.39 -67.56
C SER A 473 13.86 53.93 -66.11
N SER A 474 14.02 54.72 -65.05
CA SER A 474 13.11 55.74 -64.49
C SER A 474 11.62 55.41 -64.61
N GLN A 475 11.03 54.95 -63.50
CA GLN A 475 9.65 55.29 -63.14
C GLN A 475 9.43 55.18 -61.63
N ASP A 476 9.33 56.36 -61.02
CA ASP A 476 8.61 56.66 -59.79
C ASP A 476 7.13 56.26 -59.89
N PHE A 477 6.54 55.80 -58.79
CA PHE A 477 5.20 56.12 -58.25
C PHE A 477 5.07 55.34 -56.92
N GLY A 478 5.00 55.99 -55.75
CA GLY A 478 3.75 56.32 -55.03
C GLY A 478 3.09 55.05 -54.45
N ALA A 479 2.71 54.91 -53.18
CA ALA A 479 2.21 55.88 -52.22
C ALA A 479 2.16 55.29 -50.80
N TYR A 480 2.07 56.21 -49.84
CA TYR A 480 1.69 56.07 -48.44
C TYR A 480 0.43 55.23 -48.20
N THR A 481 0.43 54.46 -47.09
CA THR A 481 -0.67 54.44 -46.10
C THR A 481 -0.16 53.98 -44.73
N PRO A 482 -0.39 54.74 -43.63
CA PRO A 482 -0.32 54.25 -42.26
C PRO A 482 -1.74 53.98 -41.72
N GLY A 483 -1.99 52.75 -41.24
CA GLY A 483 -3.14 52.40 -40.41
C GLY A 483 -2.58 51.54 -39.27
N ASN A 484 -2.38 52.02 -38.05
CA ASN A 484 -3.38 52.46 -37.06
C ASN A 484 -4.53 51.46 -36.88
N GLY A 485 -4.55 50.79 -35.72
CA GLY A 485 -5.81 50.34 -35.13
C GLY A 485 -5.83 48.95 -34.49
N MET A 486 -5.86 48.96 -33.16
CA MET A 486 -6.69 48.08 -32.30
C MET A 486 -6.15 46.69 -31.89
N ASN A 487 -5.50 46.70 -30.72
CA ASN A 487 -5.86 45.83 -29.59
C ASN A 487 -7.12 46.46 -28.93
N PRO A 488 -8.15 45.75 -28.42
CA PRO A 488 -8.01 44.90 -27.22
C PRO A 488 -9.00 43.71 -27.09
N ASN A 489 -8.87 43.02 -25.95
CA ASN A 489 -9.86 42.22 -25.20
C ASN A 489 -9.97 40.72 -25.52
N PHE A 490 -9.55 39.87 -24.56
CA PHE A 490 -10.33 39.41 -23.39
C PHE A 490 -11.51 38.53 -23.79
N ILE A 491 -11.34 37.21 -23.73
CA ILE A 491 -12.38 36.26 -23.30
C ILE A 491 -11.69 35.05 -22.64
N ASN A 492 -11.74 35.01 -21.30
CA ASN A 492 -11.97 33.76 -20.56
C ASN A 492 -13.48 33.50 -20.61
N PRO A 493 -13.96 32.24 -20.64
CA PRO A 493 -14.47 31.73 -19.37
C PRO A 493 -14.38 30.20 -19.17
N THR A 494 -14.46 29.88 -17.87
CA THR A 494 -14.92 28.64 -17.19
C THR A 494 -14.09 27.38 -17.30
#